data_AF-A0A2K0TFT8-F1
#
_entry.id   AF-A0A2K0TFT8-F1
#
_cell.length_a   1.000
_cell.length_b   1.000
_cell.length_c   1.000
_cell.angle_alpha   90.00
_cell.angle_beta   90.00
_cell.angle_gamma   90.00
#
_symmetry.space_group_name_H-M   'P 1'
#
loop_
_entity.id
_entity.type
_entity.pdbx_description
1 polymer ?
#
loop_
_entity_poly.entity_id
_entity_poly.type
_entity_poly.pdbx_seq_one_letter_code
_entity_poly.pdbx_strand_id
1 'polypeptide(L)'
;MITINKDGDEWHMAAKTALKNSGFKFQMGQEFDGTNFVDAKVINIITEDGNKWTQVQTPVDGKQVVTTVCEFGEKQLTATMTVENVTAVRIYERL
;
A
#
# COMPACT_ATOMS: atom_id res chain seq x y z
N MET A 1 -6.43 -5.98 10.31
CA MET A 1 -5.05 -6.03 10.85
C MET A 1 -4.09 -5.86 9.68
N ILE A 2 -3.06 -5.03 9.86
CA ILE A 2 -1.96 -4.90 8.91
C ILE A 2 -0.70 -5.48 9.55
N THR A 3 0.08 -6.23 8.79
CA THR A 3 1.37 -6.78 9.21
C THR A 3 2.42 -6.37 8.18
N ILE A 4 3.53 -5.81 8.66
CA ILE A 4 4.64 -5.35 7.83
C ILE A 4 5.92 -5.98 8.39
N ASN A 5 6.62 -6.76 7.57
CA ASN A 5 7.89 -7.39 7.92
C ASN A 5 8.94 -7.07 6.86
N LYS A 6 10.22 -7.14 7.24
CA LYS A 6 11.35 -6.99 6.32
C LYS A 6 12.22 -8.25 6.38
N ASP A 7 12.60 -8.77 5.23
CA ASP A 7 13.55 -9.88 5.08
C ASP A 7 14.64 -9.46 4.08
N GLY A 8 15.84 -9.20 4.59
CA GLY A 8 16.90 -8.56 3.80
C GLY A 8 16.44 -7.20 3.25
N ASP A 9 16.40 -7.06 1.93
CA ASP A 9 15.93 -5.85 1.24
C ASP A 9 14.47 -5.95 0.76
N GLU A 10 13.80 -7.08 0.99
CA GLU A 10 12.41 -7.31 0.60
C GLU A 10 11.46 -6.97 1.76
N TRP A 11 10.45 -6.15 1.49
CA TRP A 11 9.36 -5.86 2.40
C TRP A 11 8.16 -6.74 2.11
N HIS A 12 7.52 -7.27 3.15
CA HIS A 12 6.31 -8.08 3.07
C HIS A 12 5.19 -7.33 3.80
N MET A 13 4.18 -6.89 3.05
CA MET A 13 2.99 -6.26 3.61
C MET A 13 1.79 -7.17 3.43
N ALA A 14 1.06 -7.42 4.51
CA ALA A 14 -0.16 -8.21 4.51
C ALA A 14 -1.31 -7.48 5.21
N ALA A 15 -2.50 -7.56 4.63
CA ALA A 15 -3.73 -7.04 5.18
C ALA A 15 -4.73 -8.18 5.39
N LYS A 16 -5.16 -8.36 6.65
CA LYS A 16 -6.23 -9.29 7.03
C LYS A 16 -7.49 -8.49 7.35
N THR A 17 -8.55 -8.74 6.58
CA THR A 17 -9.87 -8.09 6.77
C THR A 17 -10.96 -9.15 6.86
N ALA A 18 -12.18 -8.77 7.23
CA ALA A 18 -13.32 -9.68 7.24
C ALA A 18 -13.72 -10.16 5.82
N LEU A 19 -13.44 -9.34 4.80
CA LEU A 19 -13.86 -9.61 3.42
C LEU A 19 -12.80 -10.36 2.61
N LYS A 20 -11.55 -9.89 2.64
CA LYS A 20 -10.45 -10.48 1.87
C LYS A 20 -9.13 -10.33 2.61
N ASN A 21 -8.31 -11.37 2.56
CA ASN A 21 -6.91 -11.30 2.95
C ASN A 21 -6.07 -11.03 1.70
N SER A 22 -5.08 -10.16 1.83
CA SER A 22 -4.19 -9.81 0.74
C SER A 22 -2.78 -9.59 1.28
N GLY A 23 -1.79 -9.73 0.43
CA GLY A 23 -0.43 -9.38 0.75
C GLY A 23 0.43 -9.34 -0.50
N PHE A 24 1.52 -8.60 -0.43
CA PHE A 24 2.48 -8.45 -1.51
C PHE A 24 3.89 -8.27 -0.94
N LYS A 25 4.87 -8.58 -1.79
CA LYS A 25 6.29 -8.42 -1.53
C LYS A 25 6.82 -7.36 -2.46
N PHE A 26 7.73 -6.52 -1.98
CA PHE A 26 8.26 -5.42 -2.77
C PHE A 26 9.65 -4.99 -2.28
N GLN A 27 10.38 -4.32 -3.15
CA GLN A 27 11.59 -3.56 -2.79
C GLN A 27 11.30 -2.08 -2.97
N MET A 28 11.86 -1.23 -2.09
CA MET A 28 11.66 0.22 -2.18
C MET A 28 12.20 0.76 -3.50
N GLY A 29 11.41 1.62 -4.15
CA GLY A 29 11.76 2.26 -5.41
C GLY A 29 11.73 1.35 -6.65
N GLN A 30 11.23 0.12 -6.52
CA GLN A 30 11.14 -0.83 -7.64
C GLN A 30 9.69 -1.14 -8.00
N GLU A 31 9.42 -1.23 -9.29
CA GLU A 31 8.11 -1.62 -9.80
C GLU A 31 7.87 -3.13 -9.62
N PHE A 32 6.62 -3.50 -9.31
CA PHE A 32 6.21 -4.89 -9.23
C PHE A 32 4.74 -5.09 -9.66
N ASP A 33 4.46 -6.26 -10.22
CA ASP A 33 3.11 -6.66 -10.59
C ASP A 33 2.25 -6.90 -9.34
N GLY A 34 0.98 -6.49 -9.41
CA GLY A 34 0.01 -6.76 -8.37
C GLY A 34 -1.40 -6.93 -8.91
N THR A 35 -2.30 -7.22 -7.99
CA THR A 35 -3.73 -7.35 -8.25
C THR A 35 -4.47 -6.49 -7.24
N ASN A 36 -5.34 -5.61 -7.71
CA ASN A 36 -6.10 -4.73 -6.83
C ASN A 36 -7.30 -5.45 -6.19
N PHE A 37 -8.07 -4.73 -5.37
CA PHE A 37 -9.18 -5.32 -4.63
C PHE A 37 -10.31 -5.89 -5.51
N VAL A 38 -10.45 -5.42 -6.75
CA VAL A 38 -11.43 -5.88 -7.74
C VAL A 38 -10.85 -6.88 -8.75
N ASP A 39 -9.71 -7.50 -8.41
CA ASP A 39 -9.03 -8.52 -9.21
C ASP A 39 -8.50 -8.03 -10.58
N ALA A 40 -8.29 -6.71 -10.74
CA ALA A 40 -7.63 -6.14 -11.91
C ALA A 40 -6.11 -6.09 -11.71
N LYS A 41 -5.37 -6.37 -12.79
CA LYS A 41 -3.90 -6.25 -12.84
C LYS A 41 -3.45 -4.79 -12.73
N VAL A 42 -2.42 -4.57 -11.94
CA VAL A 42 -1.84 -3.25 -11.67
C VAL A 42 -0.32 -3.36 -11.59
N ILE A 43 0.39 -2.28 -11.90
CA ILE A 43 1.80 -2.09 -11.59
C ILE A 43 1.87 -1.22 -10.35
N ASN A 44 2.68 -1.62 -9.37
CA ASN A 44 2.89 -0.88 -8.13
C ASN A 44 4.33 -0.41 -8.05
N ILE A 45 4.53 0.76 -7.46
CA ILE A 45 5.82 1.19 -6.92
C ILE A 45 5.59 1.75 -5.52
N ILE A 46 6.49 1.44 -4.58
CA ILE A 46 6.46 1.97 -3.23
C ILE A 46 7.76 2.70 -2.97
N THR A 47 7.65 3.95 -2.52
CA THR A 47 8.79 4.81 -2.19
C THR A 47 8.70 5.25 -0.74
N GLU A 48 9.85 5.54 -0.14
CA GLU A 48 9.99 5.95 1.24
C GLU A 48 10.59 7.36 1.33
N ASP A 49 9.98 8.20 2.15
CA ASP A 49 10.49 9.52 2.54
C ASP A 49 10.27 9.71 4.05
N GLY A 50 11.33 9.55 4.82
CA GLY A 50 11.29 9.61 6.28
C GLY A 50 10.31 8.59 6.88
N ASN A 51 9.24 9.07 7.52
CA ASN A 51 8.21 8.23 8.13
C ASN A 51 7.01 7.98 7.21
N LYS A 52 7.13 8.27 5.91
CA LYS A 52 6.04 8.11 4.94
C LYS A 52 6.42 7.14 3.86
N TRP A 53 5.54 6.19 3.58
CA TRP A 53 5.60 5.38 2.38
C TRP A 53 4.50 5.80 1.41
N THR A 54 4.86 6.03 0.15
CA THR A 54 3.92 6.33 -0.92
C THR A 54 3.88 5.16 -1.90
N GLN A 55 2.72 4.51 -1.97
CA GLN A 55 2.40 3.52 -2.99
C GLN A 55 1.65 4.20 -4.13
N VAL A 56 2.14 4.05 -5.35
CA VAL A 56 1.40 4.38 -6.57
C VAL A 56 1.02 3.07 -7.25
N GLN A 57 -0.28 2.87 -7.44
CA GLN A 57 -0.85 1.72 -8.11
C GLN A 57 -1.47 2.16 -9.43
N THR A 58 -0.88 1.74 -10.54
CA THR A 58 -1.28 2.09 -11.90
C THR A 58 -1.97 0.89 -12.55
N PRO A 59 -3.26 0.98 -12.90
CA PRO A 59 -3.92 -0.03 -13.73
C PRO A 59 -3.24 -0.18 -15.09
N VAL A 60 -3.30 -1.36 -15.70
CA VAL A 60 -2.71 -1.61 -17.03
C VAL A 60 -3.29 -0.66 -18.10
N ASP A 61 -4.53 -0.21 -17.95
CA ASP A 61 -5.16 0.76 -18.85
C ASP A 61 -4.79 2.23 -18.54
N GLY A 62 -4.07 2.49 -17.45
CA GLY A 62 -3.57 3.79 -17.02
C GLY A 62 -4.62 4.78 -16.51
N LYS A 63 -5.91 4.41 -16.43
CA LYS A 63 -6.98 5.41 -16.24
C LYS A 63 -7.20 5.85 -14.80
N GLN A 64 -7.09 4.94 -13.85
CA GLN A 64 -7.49 5.19 -12.47
C GLN A 64 -6.34 4.90 -11.50
N VAL A 65 -5.31 5.74 -11.54
CA VAL A 65 -4.16 5.64 -10.65
C VAL A 65 -4.61 5.87 -9.21
N VAL A 66 -4.25 4.94 -8.33
CA VAL A 66 -4.53 5.01 -6.90
C VAL A 66 -3.24 5.33 -6.17
N THR A 67 -3.23 6.40 -5.38
CA THR A 67 -2.10 6.73 -4.51
C THR A 67 -2.46 6.43 -3.07
N THR A 68 -1.62 5.69 -2.37
CA THR A 68 -1.78 5.42 -0.94
C THR A 68 -0.56 5.93 -0.20
N VAL A 69 -0.76 6.85 0.74
CA VAL A 69 0.28 7.36 1.64
C VAL A 69 0.09 6.73 3.02
N CYS A 70 1.05 5.93 3.43
CA CYS A 70 1.17 5.35 4.76
C CYS A 70 2.12 6.21 5.60
N GLU A 71 1.59 6.93 6.59
CA GLU A 71 2.37 7.71 7.55
C GLU A 71 2.50 6.96 8.87
N PHE A 72 3.74 6.61 9.22
CA PHE A 72 4.10 5.87 10.41
C PHE A 72 4.33 6.84 11.58
N GLY A 73 3.46 6.77 12.58
CA GLY A 73 3.65 7.43 13.87
C GLY A 73 4.14 6.43 14.92
N GLU A 74 4.38 6.93 16.14
CA GLU A 74 4.84 6.09 17.25
C GLU A 74 3.82 5.01 17.64
N LYS A 75 2.53 5.38 17.66
CA LYS A 75 1.44 4.54 18.17
C LYS A 75 0.44 4.10 17.10
N GLN A 76 0.51 4.67 15.90
CA GLN A 76 -0.46 4.42 14.85
C GLN A 76 0.15 4.52 13.46
N LEU A 77 -0.48 3.84 12.52
CA LEU A 77 -0.29 4.01 11.08
C LEU A 77 -1.52 4.72 10.51
N THR A 78 -1.30 5.83 9.79
CA THR A 78 -2.37 6.51 9.04
C THR A 78 -2.19 6.24 7.56
N ALA A 79 -3.16 5.56 6.95
CA ALA A 79 -3.18 5.28 5.52
C ALA A 79 -4.21 6.16 4.81
N THR A 80 -3.75 7.05 3.94
CA THR A 80 -4.58 7.94 3.12
C THR A 80 -4.56 7.46 1.68
N MET A 81 -5.70 6.96 1.19
CA MET A 81 -5.89 6.53 -0.20
C MET A 81 -6.56 7.65 -0.98
N THR A 82 -6.03 7.97 -2.16
CA THR A 82 -6.57 8.99 -3.06
C THR A 82 -6.77 8.40 -4.45
N VAL A 83 -7.94 8.65 -5.02
CA VAL A 83 -8.27 8.36 -6.42
C VAL A 83 -8.88 9.61 -7.01
N GLU A 84 -8.23 10.18 -8.02
CA GLU A 84 -8.60 11.49 -8.58
C GLU A 84 -8.72 12.55 -7.47
N ASN A 85 -9.93 13.03 -7.17
CA ASN A 85 -10.24 14.01 -6.14
C ASN A 85 -10.90 13.42 -4.89
N VAL A 86 -11.04 12.09 -4.80
CA VAL A 86 -11.69 11.41 -3.68
C VAL A 86 -10.64 10.79 -2.76
N THR A 87 -10.77 11.07 -1.46
CA THR A 87 -9.85 10.58 -0.42
C THR A 87 -10.55 9.72 0.62
N ALA A 88 -9.92 8.63 1.02
CA ALA A 88 -10.32 7.82 2.16
C ALA A 88 -9.16 7.66 3.14
N VAL A 89 -9.42 7.85 4.44
CA VAL A 89 -8.41 7.75 5.50
C VAL A 89 -8.73 6.56 6.41
N ARG A 90 -7.73 5.73 6.69
CA ARG A 90 -7.79 4.63 7.66
C ARG A 90 -6.69 4.81 8.69
N ILE A 91 -7.04 4.68 9.97
CA ILE A 91 -6.10 4.77 11.09
C ILE A 91 -6.03 3.40 11.75
N TYR A 92 -4.82 2.89 11.94
CA TYR A 92 -4.54 1.61 12.57
C TYR A 92 -3.69 1.82 13.81
N GLU A 93 -4.15 1.33 14.96
CA GLU A 93 -3.35 1.29 16.18
C GLU A 93 -2.25 0.23 16.05
N ARG A 94 -1.06 0.55 16.57
CA ARG A 94 0.04 -0.39 16.66
C ARG A 94 -0.23 -1.39 17.79
N LEU A 95 -0.19 -2.67 17.45
CA LEU A 95 -0.29 -3.79 18.39
C LEU A 95 1.09 -4.23 18.87
#